data_AF-A0A418VN29-F1
#
_entry.id   AF-A0A418VN29-F1
#
_cell.length_a   1.000
_cell.length_b   1.000
_cell.length_c   1.000
_cell.angle_alpha   90.00
_cell.angle_beta   90.00
_cell.angle_gamma   90.00
#
_symmetry.space_group_name_H-M   'P 1'
#
loop_
_entity.id
_entity.type
_entity.pdbx_description
1 polymer ?
#
loop_
_entity_poly.entity_id
_entity_poly.type
_entity_poly.pdbx_seq_one_letter_code
_entity_poly.pdbx_strand_id
1 'polypeptide(L)'
;MLDLTVNPNTKIRRIALTHVSPPTTVNHGEKTNASLRFRFHARCSKIFIPAWDEAFTQTLREKGLGISRRAPHWIIARLAFARSLQMPQFPDEELRKPVRRERAFEIHMEQLTGENNPAMEDLTDDFRLLLSLYHNVDLFADRARFIELLQRHIQRGMTEIRASWREGNDFHDYLYQEMFFERSSVGEAAAPADLPARLRRALGEIGVGAEVEKVDAGPRLTRFTLRLSAAGDLDRLRRDLDKIPFELGIDRPATLSTVADECRVALDVPRPEREWMPVEGAGIPDWLRDRTEALSVCPGVDVLGEPVIFDLAEAPHLFVAGTTGSGKSVSVHALLLSLLASGRNVRLALIRPQGGRVRRLRWLQTAVGR
;
A
#
# COMPACT_ATOMS: atom_id res chain seq x y z
N MET A 1 26.98 4.43 18.91
CA MET A 1 26.07 4.29 20.07
C MET A 1 24.82 5.08 19.69
N LEU A 2 23.75 4.38 19.32
CA LEU A 2 22.46 4.99 18.97
C LEU A 2 21.65 5.07 20.26
N ASP A 3 21.45 6.26 20.79
CA ASP A 3 20.50 6.47 21.89
C ASP A 3 19.09 6.58 21.29
N LEU A 4 18.30 5.54 21.49
CA LEU A 4 16.89 5.48 21.09
C LEU A 4 16.02 5.84 22.29
N THR A 5 15.83 7.13 22.56
CA THR A 5 14.70 7.58 23.39
C THR A 5 13.42 7.60 22.54
N VAL A 6 12.65 6.51 22.61
CA VAL A 6 11.37 6.35 21.91
C VAL A 6 10.23 6.90 22.77
N ASN A 7 9.60 7.98 22.31
CA ASN A 7 8.36 8.51 22.90
C ASN A 7 7.17 7.62 22.49
N PRO A 8 6.39 7.07 23.45
CA PRO A 8 5.34 6.08 23.18
C PRO A 8 4.15 6.58 22.35
N ASN A 9 4.05 7.88 22.03
CA ASN A 9 2.90 8.47 21.35
C ASN A 9 3.15 8.97 19.91
N THR A 10 4.29 8.66 19.29
CA THR A 10 4.60 9.19 17.95
C THR A 10 4.27 8.18 16.86
N LYS A 11 3.17 8.39 16.12
CA LYS A 11 2.94 7.72 14.83
C LYS A 11 4.08 8.10 13.87
N ILE A 12 4.84 7.10 13.43
CA ILE A 12 6.06 7.20 12.62
C ILE A 12 5.80 8.06 11.37
N ARG A 13 6.35 9.28 11.30
CA ARG A 13 6.18 10.18 10.13
C ARG A 13 7.48 10.65 9.47
N ARG A 14 8.67 10.36 10.01
CA ARG A 14 9.95 10.56 9.28
C ARG A 14 11.11 9.98 10.07
N ILE A 15 12.03 9.27 9.40
CA ILE A 15 13.36 8.94 9.92
C ILE A 15 14.36 9.64 9.01
N ALA A 16 15.10 10.60 9.56
CA ALA A 16 16.26 11.20 8.91
C ALA A 16 17.51 10.47 9.42
N LEU A 17 18.25 9.82 8.53
CA LEU A 17 19.52 9.18 8.83
C LEU A 17 20.63 10.24 8.67
N THR A 18 21.25 10.65 9.79
CA THR A 18 22.49 11.44 9.74
C THR A 18 23.67 10.53 10.01
N HIS A 19 24.61 10.51 9.06
CA HIS A 19 25.84 9.73 9.13
C HIS A 19 26.85 10.50 9.99
N VAL A 20 27.17 9.99 11.18
CA VAL A 20 28.24 10.55 12.03
C VAL A 20 29.45 9.62 11.95
N SER A 21 30.57 10.12 11.43
CA SER A 21 31.84 9.39 11.35
C SER A 21 32.40 9.07 12.74
N PRO A 22 33.13 7.95 12.92
CA PRO A 22 33.54 7.48 14.24
C PRO A 22 34.73 8.28 14.80
N PRO A 23 34.81 8.52 16.13
CA PRO A 23 36.03 8.99 16.75
C PRO A 23 36.97 7.83 17.08
N THR A 24 38.24 8.21 17.12
CA THR A 24 39.47 7.43 17.22
C THR A 24 39.61 6.65 18.54
N THR A 25 40.36 5.56 18.44
CA THR A 25 40.82 4.61 19.47
C THR A 25 41.13 5.16 20.87
N VAL A 26 40.71 4.41 21.91
CA VAL A 26 41.45 4.31 23.18
C VAL A 26 41.41 2.84 23.66
N ASN A 27 42.59 2.23 23.76
CA ASN A 27 42.86 0.97 24.47
C ASN A 27 42.51 1.13 25.94
N HIS A 28 41.97 0.10 26.61
CA HIS A 28 42.38 -0.34 27.94
C HIS A 28 42.01 -1.82 28.08
N GLY A 29 43.00 -2.64 28.47
CA GLY A 29 42.84 -4.06 28.67
C GLY A 29 42.43 -4.37 30.09
N GLU A 30 41.63 -5.42 30.26
CA GLU A 30 41.58 -6.19 31.49
C GLU A 30 41.27 -7.65 31.17
N LYS A 31 42.16 -8.53 31.62
CA LYS A 31 42.06 -9.97 31.53
C LYS A 31 41.33 -10.46 32.78
N THR A 32 40.23 -11.17 32.61
CA THR A 32 39.76 -12.16 33.60
C THR A 32 39.36 -13.44 32.90
N ASN A 33 40.13 -14.49 33.21
CA ASN A 33 39.88 -15.87 32.84
C ASN A 33 38.74 -16.43 33.70
N ALA A 34 37.63 -16.81 33.09
CA ALA A 34 36.72 -17.81 33.64
C ALA A 34 36.30 -18.75 32.51
N SER A 35 37.00 -19.88 32.45
CA SER A 35 36.78 -20.96 31.50
C SER A 35 35.47 -21.71 31.81
N LEU A 36 34.37 -21.24 31.24
CA LEU A 36 33.19 -22.06 30.94
C LEU A 36 33.07 -22.12 29.42
N ARG A 37 33.80 -23.07 28.83
CA ARG A 37 33.69 -23.41 27.41
C ARG A 37 32.34 -24.08 27.15
N PHE A 38 31.27 -23.31 27.10
CA PHE A 38 30.14 -23.65 26.26
C PHE A 38 30.63 -23.49 24.81
N ARG A 39 31.01 -24.61 24.19
CA ARG A 39 31.17 -24.66 22.74
C ARG A 39 29.80 -24.37 22.12
N PHE A 40 29.51 -23.10 21.85
CA PHE A 40 28.47 -22.71 20.90
C PHE A 40 28.91 -23.21 19.52
N HIS A 41 28.55 -24.46 19.21
CA HIS A 41 28.68 -25.03 17.89
C HIS A 41 27.52 -24.56 17.02
N ALA A 42 27.89 -24.17 15.80
CA ALA A 42 27.09 -23.79 14.63
C ALA A 42 26.53 -22.37 14.62
N ARG A 43 27.23 -21.52 13.86
CA ARG A 43 26.69 -20.41 13.06
C ARG A 43 25.44 -20.89 12.31
N CYS A 44 24.26 -20.85 12.94
CA CYS A 44 23.03 -21.13 12.22
C CYS A 44 22.81 -19.97 11.25
N SER A 45 22.88 -20.23 9.95
CA SER A 45 22.54 -19.31 8.85
C SER A 45 21.34 -19.83 8.08
N LYS A 46 20.53 -20.69 8.72
CA LYS A 46 19.46 -21.46 8.10
C LYS A 46 18.16 -21.36 8.88
N ILE A 47 17.06 -21.31 8.15
CA ILE A 47 15.68 -21.41 8.64
C ILE A 47 15.14 -22.77 8.21
N PHE A 48 14.41 -23.43 9.11
CA PHE A 48 13.87 -24.76 8.89
C PHE A 48 12.37 -24.70 8.63
N ILE A 49 11.94 -25.35 7.55
CA ILE A 49 10.54 -25.54 7.17
C ILE A 49 10.22 -27.04 7.27
N PRO A 50 9.19 -27.46 8.03
CA PRO A 50 8.80 -28.86 8.15
C PRO A 50 8.49 -29.54 6.80
N ALA A 51 8.73 -30.85 6.65
CA ALA A 51 8.48 -31.57 5.39
C ALA A 51 7.02 -31.52 4.89
N TRP A 52 6.04 -31.43 5.78
CA TRP A 52 4.63 -31.31 5.39
C TRP A 52 4.27 -29.90 4.84
N ASP A 53 5.11 -28.89 5.12
CA ASP A 53 5.07 -27.58 4.47
C ASP A 53 5.71 -27.60 3.07
N GLU A 54 6.56 -28.57 2.75
CA GLU A 54 7.23 -28.67 1.45
C GLU A 54 6.24 -28.95 0.31
N ALA A 55 5.37 -29.94 0.49
CA ALA A 55 4.32 -30.28 -0.48
C ALA A 55 3.35 -29.10 -0.69
N PHE A 56 2.97 -28.42 0.39
CA PHE A 56 2.11 -27.24 0.32
C PHE A 56 2.79 -26.06 -0.40
N THR A 57 4.07 -25.81 -0.09
CA THR A 57 4.89 -24.79 -0.77
C THR A 57 5.02 -25.08 -2.27
N GLN A 58 5.10 -26.36 -2.65
CA GLN A 58 5.08 -26.75 -4.06
C GLN A 58 3.74 -26.44 -4.71
N THR A 59 2.62 -26.79 -4.07
CA THR A 59 1.28 -26.45 -4.56
C THR A 59 1.09 -24.94 -4.71
N LEU A 60 1.51 -24.14 -3.73
CA LEU A 60 1.43 -22.68 -3.78
C LEU A 60 2.23 -22.07 -4.94
N ARG A 61 3.42 -22.61 -5.24
CA ARG A 61 4.22 -22.11 -6.37
C ARG A 61 3.59 -22.46 -7.71
N GLU A 62 3.18 -23.71 -7.89
CA GLU A 62 2.69 -24.23 -9.17
C GLU A 62 1.28 -23.73 -9.50
N LYS A 63 0.36 -23.88 -8.54
CA LYS A 63 -1.07 -23.64 -8.74
C LYS A 63 -1.51 -22.28 -8.21
N GLY A 64 -0.84 -21.76 -7.18
CA GLY A 64 -1.13 -20.44 -6.64
C GLY A 64 -0.49 -19.32 -7.46
N LEU A 65 0.84 -19.24 -7.44
CA LEU A 65 1.59 -18.16 -8.07
C LEU A 65 1.89 -18.38 -9.57
N GLY A 66 1.61 -19.56 -10.11
CA GLY A 66 1.92 -19.92 -11.50
C GLY A 66 3.41 -19.90 -11.85
N ILE A 67 4.30 -20.05 -10.87
CA ILE A 67 5.76 -20.01 -11.05
C ILE A 67 6.29 -21.44 -11.23
N SER A 68 7.35 -21.59 -12.04
CA SER A 68 8.03 -22.87 -12.29
C SER A 68 8.31 -23.66 -11.00
N ARG A 69 8.25 -24.99 -11.07
CA ARG A 69 8.69 -25.92 -10.01
C ARG A 69 10.11 -25.65 -9.50
N ARG A 70 10.95 -25.03 -10.33
CA ARG A 70 12.34 -24.67 -9.99
C ARG A 70 12.46 -23.33 -9.25
N ALA A 71 11.35 -22.60 -9.08
CA ALA A 71 11.34 -21.33 -8.36
C ALA A 71 11.74 -21.55 -6.90
N PRO A 72 12.48 -20.63 -6.31
CA PRO A 72 13.06 -20.88 -5.00
C PRO A 72 12.02 -20.79 -3.87
N HIS A 73 12.16 -21.66 -2.88
CA HIS A 73 11.22 -21.79 -1.75
C HIS A 73 11.15 -20.53 -0.87
N TRP A 74 12.18 -19.68 -0.89
CA TRP A 74 12.22 -18.47 -0.07
C TRP A 74 11.13 -17.45 -0.40
N ILE A 75 10.56 -17.46 -1.61
CA ILE A 75 9.46 -16.55 -2.00
C ILE A 75 8.26 -16.78 -1.08
N ILE A 76 7.88 -18.04 -0.88
CA ILE A 76 6.77 -18.42 -0.01
C ILE A 76 7.11 -18.13 1.46
N ALA A 77 8.36 -18.34 1.88
CA ALA A 77 8.80 -17.99 3.22
C ALA A 77 8.69 -16.48 3.51
N ARG A 78 8.99 -15.61 2.53
CA ARG A 78 8.80 -14.16 2.66
C ARG A 78 7.32 -13.78 2.75
N LEU A 79 6.45 -14.42 1.95
CA LEU A 79 5.00 -14.20 2.04
C LEU A 79 4.44 -14.64 3.39
N ALA A 80 4.85 -15.81 3.87
CA ALA A 80 4.50 -16.29 5.20
C ALA A 80 4.98 -15.35 6.31
N PHE A 81 6.23 -14.88 6.25
CA PHE A 81 6.75 -13.87 7.17
C PHE A 81 5.88 -12.61 7.19
N ALA A 82 5.55 -12.07 6.01
CA ALA A 82 4.71 -10.89 5.90
C ALA A 82 3.28 -11.12 6.44
N ARG A 83 2.65 -12.25 6.13
CA ARG A 83 1.34 -12.63 6.68
C ARG A 83 1.38 -12.73 8.20
N SER A 84 2.45 -13.30 8.73
CA SER A 84 2.67 -13.42 10.16
C SER A 84 2.77 -12.04 10.83
N LEU A 85 3.52 -11.09 10.28
CA LEU A 85 3.63 -9.73 10.85
C LEU A 85 2.30 -8.96 10.93
N GLN A 86 1.27 -9.40 10.21
CA GLN A 86 -0.06 -8.77 10.25
C GLN A 86 -0.88 -9.19 11.47
N MET A 87 -0.51 -10.30 12.13
CA MET A 87 -1.22 -10.78 13.31
C MET A 87 -0.81 -9.99 14.55
N PRO A 88 -1.73 -9.68 15.48
CA PRO A 88 -1.41 -8.88 16.66
C PRO A 88 -0.75 -9.68 17.79
N GLN A 89 -1.02 -10.99 17.91
CA GLN A 89 -0.40 -11.84 18.95
C GLN A 89 1.03 -12.23 18.55
N PHE A 90 1.91 -12.55 19.50
CA PHE A 90 3.23 -13.11 19.17
C PHE A 90 3.12 -14.57 18.68
N PRO A 91 4.05 -15.04 17.80
CA PRO A 91 4.11 -16.44 17.45
C PRO A 91 4.36 -17.32 18.68
N ASP A 92 3.67 -18.45 18.76
CA ASP A 92 3.81 -19.40 19.86
C ASP A 92 5.26 -19.84 20.08
N GLU A 93 5.60 -20.08 21.35
CA GLU A 93 6.94 -20.52 21.70
C GLU A 93 7.29 -21.92 21.21
N GLU A 94 6.29 -22.73 20.87
CA GLU A 94 6.45 -24.10 20.38
C GLU A 94 6.89 -24.17 18.91
N LEU A 95 6.76 -23.08 18.15
CA LEU A 95 7.20 -22.95 16.74
C LEU A 95 8.74 -22.81 16.60
N ARG A 96 9.49 -23.55 17.42
CA ARG A 96 10.97 -23.59 17.46
C ARG A 96 11.53 -24.58 16.45
N LYS A 97 12.87 -24.71 16.42
CA LYS A 97 13.60 -25.58 15.47
C LYS A 97 13.07 -27.02 15.52
N PRO A 98 12.91 -27.69 14.37
CA PRO A 98 12.52 -29.09 14.34
C PRO A 98 13.50 -29.94 15.15
N VAL A 99 12.97 -30.93 15.88
CA VAL A 99 13.79 -31.90 16.59
C VAL A 99 14.61 -32.66 15.54
N ARG A 100 15.89 -32.95 15.84
CA ARG A 100 16.92 -33.56 14.95
C ARG A 100 16.48 -34.78 14.09
N ARG A 101 15.31 -35.36 14.32
CA ARG A 101 14.76 -36.54 13.64
C ARG A 101 13.70 -36.22 12.58
N GLU A 102 13.27 -34.97 12.43
CA GLU A 102 12.27 -34.58 11.43
C GLU A 102 12.94 -34.21 10.11
N ARG A 103 12.40 -34.71 8.99
CA ARG A 103 12.75 -34.20 7.66
C ARG A 103 12.26 -32.75 7.60
N ALA A 104 13.19 -31.82 7.38
CA ALA A 104 12.90 -30.41 7.24
C ALA A 104 13.71 -29.84 6.08
N PHE A 105 13.06 -28.99 5.28
CA PHE A 105 13.71 -28.23 4.23
C PHE A 105 14.45 -27.03 4.84
N GLU A 106 15.67 -26.78 4.38
CA GLU A 106 16.53 -25.71 4.90
C GLU A 106 16.59 -24.54 3.92
N ILE A 107 16.23 -23.34 4.37
CA ILE A 107 16.45 -22.09 3.63
C ILE A 107 17.64 -21.35 4.22
N HIS A 108 18.62 -21.02 3.39
CA HIS A 108 19.78 -20.22 3.79
C HIS A 108 19.45 -18.72 3.84
N MET A 109 20.09 -17.94 4.74
CA MET A 109 19.89 -16.48 4.83
C MET A 109 20.31 -15.72 3.57
N GLU A 110 21.32 -16.22 2.87
CA GLU A 110 21.73 -15.73 1.55
C GLU A 110 20.60 -15.80 0.52
N GLN A 111 19.64 -16.71 0.70
CA GLN A 111 18.46 -16.86 -0.14
C GLN A 111 17.25 -16.10 0.44
N LEU A 112 17.05 -16.16 1.75
CA LEU A 112 15.88 -15.56 2.39
C LEU A 112 15.97 -14.04 2.50
N THR A 113 17.08 -13.50 2.99
CA THR A 113 17.26 -12.06 3.18
C THR A 113 18.23 -11.46 2.16
N GLY A 114 19.06 -12.28 1.52
CA GLY A 114 20.14 -11.79 0.66
C GLY A 114 21.46 -11.60 1.41
N GLU A 115 21.55 -12.04 2.67
CA GLU A 115 22.76 -11.93 3.51
C GLU A 115 23.99 -12.44 2.73
N ASN A 116 25.02 -11.61 2.54
CA ASN A 116 26.25 -11.95 1.81
C ASN A 116 26.07 -12.40 0.33
N ASN A 117 24.93 -12.11 -0.30
CA ASN A 117 24.70 -12.46 -1.70
C ASN A 117 24.85 -11.24 -2.62
N PRO A 118 25.93 -11.12 -3.41
CA PRO A 118 26.17 -9.94 -4.25
C PRO A 118 25.19 -9.80 -5.43
N ALA A 119 24.41 -10.84 -5.74
CA ALA A 119 23.40 -10.83 -6.79
C ALA A 119 22.01 -10.40 -6.29
N MET A 120 21.83 -10.21 -4.99
CA MET A 120 20.57 -9.80 -4.38
C MET A 120 20.78 -8.61 -3.44
N GLU A 121 19.73 -7.83 -3.24
CA GLU A 121 19.72 -6.81 -2.19
C GLU A 121 19.72 -7.50 -0.82
N ASP A 122 20.61 -7.05 0.08
CA ASP A 122 20.68 -7.57 1.45
C ASP A 122 19.65 -6.85 2.32
N LEU A 123 18.53 -7.53 2.56
CA LEU A 123 17.41 -7.07 3.36
C LEU A 123 17.51 -7.50 4.83
N THR A 124 18.67 -8.00 5.27
CA THR A 124 18.78 -8.59 6.62
C THR A 124 18.45 -7.56 7.72
N ASP A 125 18.85 -6.30 7.53
CA ASP A 125 18.57 -5.23 8.49
C ASP A 125 17.10 -4.79 8.47
N ASP A 126 16.42 -4.85 7.32
CA ASP A 126 14.96 -4.62 7.25
C ASP A 126 14.19 -5.67 8.03
N PHE A 127 14.58 -6.95 7.89
CA PHE A 127 13.96 -8.04 8.65
C PHE A 127 14.22 -7.89 10.15
N ARG A 128 15.44 -7.48 10.55
CA ARG A 128 15.76 -7.19 11.95
C ARG A 128 14.92 -6.04 12.48
N LEU A 129 14.80 -4.95 11.72
CA LEU A 129 14.01 -3.79 12.11
C LEU A 129 12.53 -4.17 12.30
N LEU A 130 11.93 -4.87 11.33
CA LEU A 130 10.54 -5.29 11.40
C LEU A 130 10.26 -6.15 12.62
N LEU A 131 11.11 -7.14 12.89
CA LEU A 131 10.97 -7.99 14.07
C LEU A 131 11.28 -7.25 15.37
N SER A 132 12.24 -6.32 15.37
CA SER A 132 12.59 -5.53 16.54
C SER A 132 11.42 -4.64 16.96
N LEU A 133 10.77 -3.99 15.99
CA LEU A 133 9.57 -3.18 16.22
C LEU A 133 8.39 -4.04 16.66
N TYR A 134 8.20 -5.20 16.03
CA TYR A 134 7.09 -6.08 16.36
C TYR A 134 7.19 -6.65 17.78
N HIS A 135 8.37 -7.15 18.16
CA HIS A 135 8.61 -7.74 19.50
C HIS A 135 9.03 -6.73 20.56
N ASN A 136 9.29 -5.48 20.18
CA ASN A 136 9.85 -4.43 21.04
C ASN A 136 11.18 -4.86 21.72
N VAL A 137 12.10 -5.44 20.94
CA VAL A 137 13.42 -5.93 21.39
C VAL A 137 14.48 -5.53 20.36
N ASP A 138 15.67 -5.14 20.78
CA ASP A 138 16.79 -4.89 19.85
C ASP A 138 17.39 -6.21 19.33
N LEU A 139 17.17 -6.52 18.05
CA LEU A 139 17.69 -7.72 17.39
C LEU A 139 18.96 -7.47 16.55
N PHE A 140 19.50 -6.25 16.53
CA PHE A 140 20.73 -5.95 15.80
C PHE A 140 21.97 -6.53 16.50
N ALA A 141 21.94 -6.60 17.83
CA ALA A 141 23.01 -7.18 18.64
C ALA A 141 22.89 -8.71 18.80
N ASP A 142 21.69 -9.29 18.67
CA ASP A 142 21.43 -10.72 18.94
C ASP A 142 20.97 -11.49 17.69
N ARG A 143 21.96 -12.01 16.95
CA ARG A 143 21.73 -12.83 15.75
C ARG A 143 21.00 -14.14 16.06
N ALA A 144 21.21 -14.73 17.24
CA ALA A 144 20.59 -16.01 17.58
C ALA A 144 19.09 -15.82 17.79
N ARG A 145 18.72 -14.76 18.53
CA ARG A 145 17.33 -14.39 18.78
C ARG A 145 16.61 -13.94 17.52
N PHE A 146 17.28 -13.18 16.65
CA PHE A 146 16.74 -12.79 15.34
C PHE A 146 16.31 -14.02 14.52
N ILE A 147 17.19 -15.01 14.37
CA ILE A 147 16.91 -16.22 13.58
C ILE A 147 15.78 -17.04 14.20
N GLU A 148 15.76 -17.13 15.52
CA GLU A 148 14.68 -17.83 16.24
C GLU A 148 13.31 -17.19 15.97
N LEU A 149 13.19 -15.87 16.14
CA LEU A 149 11.94 -15.15 15.92
C LEU A 149 11.52 -15.18 14.45
N LEU A 150 12.46 -15.00 13.53
CA LEU A 150 12.21 -15.09 12.09
C LEU A 150 11.63 -16.46 11.72
N GLN A 151 12.19 -17.54 12.27
CA GLN A 151 11.67 -18.88 12.02
C GLN A 151 10.24 -19.05 12.53
N ARG A 152 9.96 -18.63 13.77
CA ARG A 152 8.61 -18.73 14.36
C ARG A 152 7.60 -17.95 13.52
N HIS A 153 7.97 -16.76 13.04
CA HIS A 153 7.11 -15.96 12.19
C HIS A 153 6.80 -16.65 10.87
N ILE A 154 7.80 -17.21 10.20
CA ILE A 154 7.61 -17.93 8.94
C ILE A 154 6.70 -19.14 9.15
N GLN A 155 6.93 -19.94 10.20
CA GLN A 155 6.12 -21.11 10.49
C GLN A 155 4.67 -20.74 10.81
N ARG A 156 4.43 -19.71 11.64
CA ARG A 156 3.07 -19.21 11.87
C ARG A 156 2.41 -18.78 10.57
N GLY A 157 3.10 -17.97 9.77
CA GLY A 157 2.56 -17.50 8.50
C GLY A 157 2.20 -18.62 7.53
N MET A 158 2.99 -19.69 7.51
CA MET A 158 2.72 -20.89 6.71
C MET A 158 1.46 -21.62 7.18
N THR A 159 1.30 -21.80 8.49
CA THR A 159 0.09 -22.38 9.08
C THR A 159 -1.16 -21.58 8.69
N GLU A 160 -1.04 -20.26 8.71
CA GLU A 160 -2.14 -19.34 8.46
C GLU A 160 -2.53 -19.29 6.99
N ILE A 161 -1.56 -19.24 6.09
CA ILE A 161 -1.81 -19.34 4.64
C ILE A 161 -2.47 -20.67 4.30
N ARG A 162 -2.03 -21.77 4.92
CA ARG A 162 -2.64 -23.08 4.72
C ARG A 162 -4.08 -23.14 5.23
N ALA A 163 -4.36 -22.55 6.38
CA ALA A 163 -5.70 -22.57 6.96
C ALA A 163 -6.71 -21.77 6.10
N SER A 164 -6.25 -20.69 5.47
CA SER A 164 -7.10 -19.71 4.80
C SER A 164 -7.16 -19.85 3.28
N TRP A 165 -6.13 -20.38 2.61
CA TRP A 165 -6.14 -20.60 1.15
C TRP A 165 -6.46 -22.04 0.76
N ARG A 166 -7.27 -22.20 -0.29
CA ARG A 166 -7.63 -23.49 -0.91
C ARG A 166 -7.22 -23.51 -2.37
N GLU A 167 -6.77 -24.66 -2.85
CA GLU A 167 -6.24 -24.84 -4.22
C GLU A 167 -7.21 -24.41 -5.34
N GLY A 168 -8.52 -24.48 -5.11
CA GLY A 168 -9.54 -24.06 -6.08
C GLY A 168 -9.72 -22.54 -6.22
N ASN A 169 -9.07 -21.74 -5.37
CA ASN A 169 -9.19 -20.29 -5.36
C ASN A 169 -7.93 -19.64 -5.95
N ASP A 170 -8.09 -18.53 -6.67
CA ASP A 170 -6.96 -17.74 -7.15
C ASP A 170 -6.13 -17.24 -5.96
N PHE A 171 -4.85 -17.60 -5.93
CA PHE A 171 -3.95 -17.20 -4.87
C PHE A 171 -3.59 -15.71 -4.92
N HIS A 172 -3.65 -15.08 -6.09
CA HIS A 172 -3.44 -13.63 -6.21
C HIS A 172 -4.56 -12.84 -5.56
N ASP A 173 -5.82 -13.26 -5.74
CA ASP A 173 -6.97 -12.67 -5.05
C ASP A 173 -6.89 -12.89 -3.54
N TYR A 174 -6.49 -14.09 -3.12
CA TYR A 174 -6.21 -14.38 -1.71
C TYR A 174 -5.14 -13.45 -1.13
N LEU A 175 -4.00 -13.28 -1.82
CA LEU A 175 -2.94 -12.37 -1.36
C LEU A 175 -3.47 -10.93 -1.29
N TYR A 176 -4.26 -10.50 -2.27
CA TYR A 176 -4.87 -9.18 -2.27
C TYR A 176 -5.77 -8.99 -1.05
N GLN A 177 -6.67 -9.93 -0.77
CA GLN A 177 -7.61 -9.87 0.35
C GLN A 177 -6.90 -9.97 1.71
N GLU A 178 -6.08 -10.99 1.90
CA GLU A 178 -5.51 -11.29 3.22
C GLU A 178 -4.26 -10.48 3.55
N MET A 179 -3.46 -10.11 2.54
CA MET A 179 -2.21 -9.39 2.77
C MET A 179 -2.28 -7.91 2.42
N PHE A 180 -3.20 -7.48 1.57
CA PHE A 180 -3.26 -6.10 1.08
C PHE A 180 -4.59 -5.38 1.38
N PHE A 181 -5.68 -6.08 1.69
CA PHE A 181 -7.01 -5.50 1.90
C PHE A 181 -7.34 -5.23 3.38
N GLU A 182 -6.74 -5.95 4.35
CA GLU A 182 -6.93 -5.67 5.78
C GLU A 182 -5.83 -4.81 6.42
N ARG A 183 -6.03 -3.49 6.39
CA ARG A 183 -5.83 -2.60 7.57
C ARG A 183 -6.86 -1.48 7.61
N SER A 184 -8.12 -1.87 7.48
CA SER A 184 -9.26 -1.09 7.94
C SER A 184 -9.82 -1.64 9.26
N SER A 185 -9.01 -2.30 10.10
CA SER A 185 -9.43 -2.68 11.46
C SER A 185 -9.07 -1.59 12.47
N VAL A 186 -10.03 -0.68 12.63
CA VAL A 186 -10.55 -0.21 13.92
C VAL A 186 -9.50 0.17 14.97
N GLY A 187 -8.95 1.38 14.83
CA GLY A 187 -8.96 2.28 15.98
C GLY A 187 -10.34 2.88 16.05
N GLU A 188 -11.12 2.48 17.04
CA GLU A 188 -12.43 3.06 17.38
C GLU A 188 -12.21 4.50 17.89
N ALA A 189 -11.81 5.40 16.99
CA ALA A 189 -12.08 6.81 17.15
C ALA A 189 -13.54 6.98 16.74
N ALA A 190 -14.39 7.18 17.76
CA ALA A 190 -15.80 7.55 17.71
C ALA A 190 -16.34 7.82 16.30
N ALA A 191 -17.41 7.10 15.92
CA ALA A 191 -18.26 7.49 14.80
C ALA A 191 -18.46 9.02 14.82
N PRO A 192 -18.05 9.77 13.77
CA PRO A 192 -18.07 11.21 13.86
C PRO A 192 -19.53 11.64 13.82
N ALA A 193 -20.03 12.08 14.98
CA ALA A 193 -21.29 12.78 15.09
C ALA A 193 -21.23 14.01 14.15
N ASP A 194 -22.11 13.98 13.14
CA ASP A 194 -22.57 15.09 12.29
C ASP A 194 -21.47 15.98 11.66
N LEU A 195 -20.79 15.46 10.62
CA LEU A 195 -19.90 16.25 9.75
C LEU A 195 -20.57 17.55 9.24
N PRO A 196 -21.85 17.56 8.81
CA PRO A 196 -22.57 18.80 8.52
C PRO A 196 -22.62 19.79 9.68
N ALA A 197 -22.87 19.36 10.94
CA ALA A 197 -22.84 20.27 12.09
C ALA A 197 -21.43 20.82 12.36
N ARG A 198 -20.39 20.00 12.20
CA ARG A 198 -18.99 20.46 12.33
C ARG A 198 -18.64 21.49 11.26
N LEU A 199 -19.09 21.28 10.02
CA LEU A 199 -18.92 22.25 8.94
C LEU A 199 -19.64 23.56 9.24
N ARG A 200 -20.89 23.52 9.73
CA ARG A 200 -21.62 24.73 10.13
C ARG A 200 -20.88 25.53 11.20
N ARG A 201 -20.29 24.85 12.19
CA ARG A 201 -19.45 25.48 13.22
C ARG A 201 -18.21 26.15 12.60
N ALA A 202 -17.48 25.41 11.77
CA ALA A 202 -16.27 25.91 11.10
C ALA A 202 -16.56 27.14 10.23
N LEU A 203 -17.67 27.13 9.48
CA LEU A 203 -18.13 28.28 8.69
C LEU A 203 -18.44 29.50 9.57
N GLY A 204 -19.06 29.28 10.73
CA GLY A 204 -19.31 30.33 11.72
C GLY A 204 -18.04 30.93 12.31
N GLU A 205 -17.04 30.10 12.62
CA GLU A 205 -15.74 30.53 13.18
C GLU A 205 -14.94 31.40 12.20
N ILE A 206 -15.04 31.15 10.89
CA ILE A 206 -14.45 32.01 9.86
C ILE A 206 -15.36 33.19 9.45
N GLY A 207 -16.52 33.35 10.10
CA GLY A 207 -17.45 34.47 9.85
C GLY A 207 -18.14 34.42 8.49
N VAL A 208 -18.38 33.22 7.96
CA VAL A 208 -19.09 32.97 6.69
C VAL A 208 -20.54 32.58 6.99
N GLY A 209 -21.47 33.44 6.60
CA GLY A 209 -22.90 33.17 6.70
C GLY A 209 -23.37 32.23 5.58
N ALA A 210 -23.51 30.94 5.87
CA ALA A 210 -23.93 29.95 4.88
C ALA A 210 -24.89 28.89 5.45
N GLU A 211 -25.85 28.46 4.63
CA GLU A 211 -26.73 27.33 4.91
C GLU A 211 -26.28 26.10 4.11
N VAL A 212 -26.17 24.95 4.78
CA VAL A 212 -25.92 23.66 4.13
C VAL A 212 -27.25 23.10 3.62
N GLU A 213 -27.45 23.14 2.31
CA GLU A 213 -28.71 22.70 1.67
C GLU A 213 -28.66 21.22 1.25
N LYS A 214 -27.50 20.77 0.74
CA LYS A 214 -27.32 19.41 0.24
C LYS A 214 -25.95 18.88 0.63
N VAL A 215 -25.90 17.58 0.91
CA VAL A 215 -24.68 16.82 1.19
C VAL A 215 -24.68 15.59 0.31
N ASP A 216 -23.72 15.53 -0.61
CA ASP A 216 -23.51 14.39 -1.49
C ASP A 216 -22.19 13.70 -1.13
N ALA A 217 -22.26 12.45 -0.70
CA ALA A 217 -21.08 11.66 -0.38
C ALA A 217 -20.56 10.96 -1.64
N GLY A 218 -19.43 11.45 -2.17
CA GLY A 218 -18.77 10.86 -3.31
C GLY A 218 -17.63 9.91 -2.94
N PRO A 219 -16.91 9.37 -3.95
CA PRO A 219 -15.91 8.32 -3.71
C PRO A 219 -14.73 8.76 -2.85
N ARG A 220 -14.27 10.01 -3.03
CA ARG A 220 -13.10 10.57 -2.32
C ARG A 220 -13.40 11.86 -1.57
N LEU A 221 -14.44 12.56 -1.97
CA LEU A 221 -14.83 13.88 -1.47
C LEU A 221 -16.29 13.83 -1.05
N THR A 222 -16.66 14.64 -0.06
CA THR A 222 -18.06 14.95 0.25
C THR A 222 -18.33 16.36 -0.26
N ARG A 223 -19.32 16.50 -1.15
CA ARG A 223 -19.73 17.79 -1.69
C ARG A 223 -20.84 18.38 -0.82
N PHE A 224 -20.60 19.59 -0.32
CA PHE A 224 -21.58 20.39 0.38
C PHE A 224 -22.07 21.51 -0.55
N THR A 225 -23.36 21.50 -0.86
CA THR A 225 -23.99 22.64 -1.52
C THR A 225 -24.39 23.65 -0.46
N LEU A 226 -23.72 24.80 -0.49
CA LEU A 226 -23.90 25.89 0.46
C LEU A 226 -24.64 27.04 -0.21
N ARG A 227 -25.71 27.53 0.41
CA ARG A 227 -26.32 28.81 0.05
C ARG A 227 -25.72 29.91 0.90
N LEU A 228 -25.05 30.86 0.25
CA LEU A 228 -24.41 31.98 0.92
C LEU A 228 -25.45 33.06 1.25
N SER A 229 -25.27 33.73 2.39
CA SER A 229 -26.18 34.79 2.85
C SER A 229 -25.94 36.11 2.11
N ALA A 230 -24.68 36.40 1.77
CA ALA A 230 -24.30 37.57 0.99
C ALA A 230 -23.11 37.30 0.06
N ALA A 231 -22.92 38.15 -0.95
CA ALA A 231 -21.77 38.07 -1.85
C ALA A 231 -20.42 38.19 -1.10
N GLY A 232 -20.37 38.97 -0.02
CA GLY A 232 -19.16 39.09 0.81
C GLY A 232 -18.76 37.80 1.54
N ASP A 233 -19.70 36.87 1.76
CA ASP A 233 -19.41 35.57 2.34
C ASP A 233 -18.64 34.68 1.36
N LEU A 234 -18.83 34.86 0.04
CA LEU A 234 -18.06 34.17 -0.98
C LEU A 234 -16.58 34.54 -0.92
N ASP A 235 -16.29 35.84 -0.80
CA ASP A 235 -14.92 36.35 -0.75
C ASP A 235 -14.20 35.93 0.54
N ARG A 236 -14.92 35.89 1.67
CA ARG A 236 -14.40 35.36 2.93
C ARG A 236 -14.13 33.87 2.83
N LEU A 237 -15.09 33.09 2.32
CA LEU A 237 -14.92 31.64 2.16
C LEU A 237 -13.75 31.30 1.23
N ARG A 238 -13.56 32.04 0.14
CA ARG A 238 -12.40 31.88 -0.75
C ARG A 238 -11.07 32.20 -0.06
N ARG A 239 -11.05 33.23 0.78
CA ARG A 239 -9.85 33.67 1.51
C ARG A 239 -9.44 32.69 2.61
N ASP A 240 -10.43 32.14 3.30
CA ASP A 240 -10.25 31.32 4.51
C ASP A 240 -10.51 29.83 4.28
N LEU A 241 -10.60 29.38 3.02
CA LEU A 241 -10.89 27.99 2.64
C LEU A 241 -9.96 26.96 3.30
N ASP A 242 -8.68 27.30 3.41
CA ASP A 242 -7.65 26.43 3.99
C ASP A 242 -7.84 26.16 5.49
N LYS A 243 -8.65 26.99 6.19
CA LYS A 243 -8.98 26.76 7.60
C LYS A 243 -10.05 25.69 7.78
N ILE A 244 -10.91 25.47 6.78
CA ILE A 244 -12.01 24.50 6.88
C ILE A 244 -11.48 23.07 7.14
N PRO A 245 -10.50 22.54 6.38
CA PRO A 245 -9.92 21.23 6.70
C PRO A 245 -9.36 21.14 8.12
N PHE A 246 -8.70 22.21 8.60
CA PHE A 246 -8.13 22.25 9.95
C PHE A 246 -9.21 22.10 11.03
N GLU A 247 -10.30 22.87 10.94
CA GLU A 247 -11.44 22.76 11.88
C GLU A 247 -12.16 21.40 11.79
N LEU A 248 -12.14 20.79 10.59
CA LEU A 248 -12.69 19.46 10.36
C LEU A 248 -11.72 18.32 10.71
N GLY A 249 -10.47 18.62 11.11
CA GLY A 249 -9.46 17.60 11.42
C GLY A 249 -9.03 16.78 10.21
N ILE A 250 -9.03 17.39 9.02
CA ILE A 250 -8.71 16.79 7.72
C ILE A 250 -7.36 17.33 7.26
N ASP A 251 -6.51 16.44 6.75
CA ASP A 251 -5.12 16.73 6.36
C ASP A 251 -4.95 17.14 4.89
N ARG A 252 -6.05 17.26 4.16
CA ARG A 252 -6.10 17.59 2.73
C ARG A 252 -6.90 18.88 2.50
N PRO A 253 -6.52 19.70 1.51
CA PRO A 253 -7.21 20.95 1.22
C PRO A 253 -8.65 20.70 0.72
N ALA A 254 -9.57 21.57 1.12
CA ALA A 254 -10.91 21.64 0.55
C ALA A 254 -10.89 22.40 -0.77
N THR A 255 -11.84 22.12 -1.66
CA THR A 255 -11.97 22.83 -2.95
C THR A 255 -13.31 23.54 -3.02
N LEU A 256 -13.33 24.74 -3.60
CA LEU A 256 -14.54 25.53 -3.77
C LEU A 256 -14.84 25.72 -5.27
N SER A 257 -16.07 25.43 -5.68
CA SER A 257 -16.56 25.71 -7.03
C SER A 257 -17.89 26.47 -6.99
N THR A 258 -18.13 27.30 -7.99
CA THR A 258 -19.40 28.04 -8.13
C THR A 258 -20.41 27.17 -8.86
N VAL A 259 -21.64 27.13 -8.36
CA VAL A 259 -22.76 26.49 -9.06
C VAL A 259 -23.41 27.55 -9.93
N ALA A 260 -23.72 27.22 -11.20
CA ALA A 260 -24.39 28.15 -12.10
C ALA A 260 -25.77 28.57 -11.54
N ASP A 261 -26.11 29.85 -11.74
CA ASP A 261 -27.44 30.46 -11.57
C ASP A 261 -27.99 30.83 -10.19
N GLU A 262 -27.27 30.65 -9.07
CA GLU A 262 -27.78 31.08 -7.75
C GLU A 262 -26.65 31.51 -6.79
N CYS A 263 -26.99 32.10 -5.63
CA CYS A 263 -26.06 32.37 -4.51
C CYS A 263 -25.56 31.08 -3.82
N ARG A 264 -25.19 30.06 -4.61
CA ARG A 264 -24.78 28.73 -4.19
C ARG A 264 -23.34 28.43 -4.59
N VAL A 265 -22.66 27.72 -3.70
CA VAL A 265 -21.31 27.19 -3.95
C VAL A 265 -21.25 25.72 -3.55
N ALA A 266 -20.40 24.97 -4.25
CA ALA A 266 -20.07 23.60 -3.90
C ALA A 266 -18.72 23.60 -3.19
N LEU A 267 -18.73 23.18 -1.92
CA LEU A 267 -17.55 22.97 -1.10
C LEU A 267 -17.26 21.47 -1.04
N ASP A 268 -16.15 21.07 -1.66
CA ASP A 268 -15.69 19.68 -1.70
C ASP A 268 -14.69 19.44 -0.58
N VAL A 269 -15.09 18.62 0.39
CA VAL A 269 -14.30 18.29 1.58
C VAL A 269 -13.74 16.87 1.45
N PRO A 270 -12.42 16.66 1.62
CA PRO A 270 -11.83 15.34 1.53
C PRO A 270 -12.37 14.36 2.56
N ARG A 271 -12.71 13.15 2.11
CA ARG A 271 -13.07 12.06 3.01
C ARG A 271 -11.80 11.44 3.58
N PRO A 272 -11.81 10.97 4.85
CA PRO A 272 -10.70 10.21 5.38
C PRO A 272 -10.53 8.92 4.57
N GLU A 273 -9.28 8.44 4.43
CA GLU A 273 -8.97 7.33 3.53
C GLU A 273 -9.77 6.06 3.82
N ARG A 274 -10.09 5.82 5.10
CA ARG A 274 -10.92 4.70 5.58
C ARG A 274 -12.36 4.72 5.06
N GLU A 275 -12.86 5.86 4.61
CA GLU A 275 -14.21 6.06 4.08
C GLU A 275 -14.23 6.16 2.55
N TRP A 276 -13.07 6.01 1.89
CA TRP A 276 -12.99 6.06 0.43
C TRP A 276 -13.75 4.90 -0.19
N MET A 277 -14.54 5.22 -1.21
CA MET A 277 -15.19 4.21 -2.02
C MET A 277 -14.27 3.91 -3.21
N PRO A 278 -13.91 2.63 -3.43
CA PRO A 278 -13.10 2.26 -4.58
C PRO A 278 -13.88 2.52 -5.88
N VAL A 279 -13.16 3.03 -6.87
CA VAL A 279 -13.69 3.20 -8.24
C VAL A 279 -13.04 2.11 -9.08
N GLU A 280 -13.83 1.09 -9.41
CA GLU A 280 -13.32 -0.07 -10.12
C GLU A 280 -13.25 0.20 -11.63
N GLY A 281 -12.10 -0.09 -12.24
CA GLY A 281 -11.93 0.02 -13.69
C GLY A 281 -12.79 -0.96 -14.50
N ALA A 282 -13.34 -1.98 -13.86
CA ALA A 282 -14.23 -2.97 -14.49
C ALA A 282 -15.54 -2.36 -15.00
N GLY A 283 -15.97 -1.20 -14.48
CA GLY A 283 -17.15 -0.48 -14.95
C GLY A 283 -16.96 0.22 -16.30
N ILE A 284 -15.72 0.41 -16.76
CA ILE A 284 -15.41 1.21 -17.96
C ILE A 284 -16.11 0.68 -19.23
N PRO A 285 -16.08 -0.63 -19.55
CA PRO A 285 -16.78 -1.14 -20.73
C PRO A 285 -18.29 -0.87 -20.69
N ASP A 286 -18.91 -0.97 -19.51
CA ASP A 286 -20.34 -0.73 -19.36
C ASP A 286 -20.68 0.76 -19.49
N TRP A 287 -19.88 1.66 -18.92
CA TRP A 287 -20.04 3.10 -19.07
C TRP A 287 -19.89 3.59 -20.52
N LEU A 288 -19.15 2.84 -21.34
CA LEU A 288 -18.89 3.15 -22.74
C LEU A 288 -19.79 2.39 -23.73
N ARG A 289 -20.65 1.48 -23.26
CA ARG A 289 -21.42 0.57 -24.14
C ARG A 289 -22.26 1.29 -25.19
N ASP A 290 -22.95 2.36 -24.79
CA ASP A 290 -23.90 3.08 -25.63
C ASP A 290 -23.29 4.35 -26.26
N ARG A 291 -21.96 4.47 -26.21
CA ARG A 291 -21.23 5.64 -26.69
C ARG A 291 -20.98 5.55 -28.20
N THR A 292 -21.21 6.67 -28.88
CA THR A 292 -21.19 6.75 -30.36
C THR A 292 -19.99 7.53 -30.90
N GLU A 293 -19.31 8.31 -30.05
CA GLU A 293 -18.18 9.19 -30.38
C GLU A 293 -16.96 8.38 -30.82
N ALA A 294 -16.07 8.87 -31.70
CA ALA A 294 -15.09 8.05 -32.43
C ALA A 294 -13.98 7.41 -31.58
N LEU A 295 -13.58 8.06 -30.48
CA LEU A 295 -12.59 7.55 -29.52
C LEU A 295 -13.05 7.88 -28.08
N SER A 296 -14.24 7.42 -27.69
CA SER A 296 -14.77 7.60 -26.33
C SER A 296 -13.81 7.00 -25.29
N VAL A 297 -13.39 7.83 -24.34
CA VAL A 297 -12.49 7.45 -23.25
C VAL A 297 -13.03 7.87 -21.89
N CYS A 298 -12.78 7.03 -20.88
CA CYS A 298 -13.16 7.28 -19.49
C CYS A 298 -11.91 7.18 -18.59
N PRO A 299 -11.33 8.31 -18.14
CA PRO A 299 -10.21 8.28 -17.19
C PRO A 299 -10.62 7.92 -15.75
N GLY A 300 -11.91 8.01 -15.41
CA GLY A 300 -12.43 7.76 -14.07
C GLY A 300 -13.79 8.41 -13.83
N VAL A 301 -14.08 8.72 -12.57
CA VAL A 301 -15.34 9.35 -12.13
C VAL A 301 -15.10 10.74 -11.56
N ASP A 302 -16.14 11.56 -11.53
CA ASP A 302 -16.12 12.88 -10.93
C ASP A 302 -16.23 12.83 -9.40
N VAL A 303 -16.43 13.99 -8.76
CA VAL A 303 -16.52 14.06 -7.30
C VAL A 303 -17.77 13.40 -6.74
N LEU A 304 -18.83 13.21 -7.54
CA LEU A 304 -20.08 12.56 -7.16
C LEU A 304 -20.06 11.05 -7.48
N GLY A 305 -19.07 10.59 -8.24
CA GLY A 305 -18.94 9.20 -8.67
C GLY A 305 -19.51 8.93 -10.06
N GLU A 306 -19.89 9.97 -10.80
CA GLU A 306 -20.39 9.84 -12.16
C GLU A 306 -19.21 9.68 -13.15
N PRO A 307 -19.30 8.75 -14.13
CA PRO A 307 -18.22 8.52 -15.07
C PRO A 307 -17.97 9.76 -15.94
N VAL A 308 -16.71 10.20 -15.96
CA VAL A 308 -16.27 11.29 -16.84
C VAL A 308 -15.89 10.69 -18.18
N ILE A 309 -16.65 11.01 -19.22
CA ILE A 309 -16.47 10.45 -20.57
C ILE A 309 -16.29 11.61 -21.55
N PHE A 310 -15.32 11.48 -22.46
CA PHE A 310 -15.12 12.43 -23.55
C PHE A 310 -14.59 11.72 -24.80
N ASP A 311 -14.72 12.35 -25.97
CA ASP A 311 -14.12 11.86 -27.22
C ASP A 311 -12.66 12.33 -27.33
N LEU A 312 -11.72 11.40 -27.35
CA LEU A 312 -10.31 11.70 -27.57
C LEU A 312 -10.07 12.28 -28.99
N ALA A 313 -10.98 12.09 -29.95
CA ALA A 313 -10.88 12.71 -31.26
C ALA A 313 -11.09 14.24 -31.22
N GLU A 314 -11.92 14.74 -30.29
CA GLU A 314 -12.13 16.17 -30.05
C GLU A 314 -10.98 16.81 -29.27
N ALA A 315 -10.29 15.99 -28.46
CA ALA A 315 -9.05 16.35 -27.76
C ALA A 315 -7.85 15.59 -28.36
N PRO A 316 -7.43 15.90 -29.61
CA PRO A 316 -6.55 15.05 -30.42
C PRO A 316 -5.18 14.79 -29.79
N HIS A 317 -4.76 15.65 -28.85
CA HIS A 317 -3.56 15.48 -28.06
C HIS A 317 -3.87 15.69 -26.58
N LEU A 318 -3.60 14.67 -25.77
CA LEU A 318 -3.79 14.70 -24.32
C LEU A 318 -2.43 14.71 -23.61
N PHE A 319 -2.22 15.69 -22.72
CA PHE A 319 -1.04 15.77 -21.87
C PHE A 319 -1.37 15.29 -20.45
N VAL A 320 -0.73 14.21 -20.01
CA VAL A 320 -0.93 13.64 -18.67
C VAL A 320 0.35 13.77 -17.85
N ALA A 321 0.32 14.60 -16.81
CA ALA A 321 1.44 14.85 -15.89
C ALA A 321 1.06 14.54 -14.44
N GLY A 322 2.05 14.23 -13.60
CA GLY A 322 1.84 13.89 -12.19
C GLY A 322 3.11 13.34 -11.54
N THR A 323 3.18 13.45 -10.21
CA THR A 323 4.28 12.89 -9.40
C THR A 323 4.13 11.37 -9.25
N THR A 324 5.21 10.69 -8.83
CA THR A 324 5.14 9.25 -8.53
C THR A 324 4.10 8.99 -7.43
N GLY A 325 3.20 8.04 -7.67
CA GLY A 325 2.11 7.73 -6.74
C GLY A 325 0.85 8.57 -6.91
N SER A 326 0.82 9.58 -7.79
CA SER A 326 -0.36 10.44 -8.01
C SER A 326 -1.47 9.78 -8.84
N GLY A 327 -1.30 8.52 -9.28
CA GLY A 327 -2.27 7.82 -10.12
C GLY A 327 -2.09 8.01 -11.64
N LYS A 328 -1.04 8.71 -12.11
CA LYS A 328 -0.79 8.93 -13.55
C LYS A 328 -0.85 7.66 -14.40
N SER A 329 -0.14 6.61 -13.98
CA SER A 329 -0.13 5.34 -14.72
C SER A 329 -1.49 4.65 -14.71
N VAL A 330 -2.24 4.73 -13.61
CA VAL A 330 -3.59 4.16 -13.48
C VAL A 330 -4.56 4.87 -14.43
N SER A 331 -4.50 6.21 -14.50
CA SER A 331 -5.31 6.99 -15.44
C SER A 331 -4.99 6.64 -16.89
N VAL A 332 -3.71 6.52 -17.27
CA VAL A 332 -3.33 6.08 -18.62
C VAL A 332 -3.84 4.67 -18.92
N HIS A 333 -3.82 3.76 -17.95
CA HIS A 333 -4.41 2.42 -18.13
C HIS A 333 -5.92 2.50 -18.34
N ALA A 334 -6.65 3.35 -17.63
CA ALA A 334 -8.09 3.53 -17.83
C ALA A 334 -8.41 4.04 -19.25
N LEU A 335 -7.61 4.98 -19.77
CA LEU A 335 -7.73 5.45 -21.16
C LEU A 335 -7.47 4.32 -22.16
N LEU A 336 -6.43 3.51 -21.95
CA LEU A 336 -6.14 2.37 -22.82
C LEU A 336 -7.24 1.32 -22.79
N LEU A 337 -7.75 0.98 -21.59
CA LEU A 337 -8.88 0.07 -21.42
C LEU A 337 -10.12 0.58 -22.14
N SER A 338 -10.40 1.88 -22.07
CA SER A 338 -11.51 2.50 -22.80
C SER A 338 -11.39 2.30 -24.31
N LEU A 339 -10.20 2.57 -24.88
CA LEU A 339 -9.96 2.39 -26.32
C LEU A 339 -10.09 0.92 -26.74
N LEU A 340 -9.62 -0.02 -25.91
CA LEU A 340 -9.75 -1.45 -26.16
C LEU A 340 -11.21 -1.93 -26.06
N ALA A 341 -11.97 -1.41 -25.09
CA ALA A 341 -13.37 -1.75 -24.86
C ALA A 341 -14.30 -1.22 -25.95
N SER A 342 -13.93 -0.13 -26.62
CA SER A 342 -14.73 0.48 -27.70
C SER A 342 -14.97 -0.45 -28.91
N GLY A 343 -14.23 -1.56 -29.03
CA GLY A 343 -14.33 -2.50 -30.15
C GLY A 343 -13.89 -1.90 -31.50
N ARG A 344 -13.38 -0.66 -31.51
CA ARG A 344 -12.95 0.02 -32.72
C ARG A 344 -11.56 -0.43 -33.17
N ASN A 345 -11.31 -0.26 -34.46
CA ASN A 345 -10.04 -0.62 -35.08
C ASN A 345 -9.00 0.47 -34.81
N VAL A 346 -8.44 0.46 -33.60
CA VAL A 346 -7.44 1.44 -33.13
C VAL A 346 -6.05 0.82 -33.26
N ARG A 347 -5.10 1.61 -33.80
CA ARG A 347 -3.68 1.25 -33.83
C ARG A 347 -2.95 2.00 -32.72
N LEU A 348 -2.39 1.27 -31.77
CA LEU A 348 -1.69 1.86 -30.63
C LEU A 348 -0.17 1.71 -30.78
N ALA A 349 0.54 2.81 -30.56
CA ALA A 349 1.99 2.84 -30.41
C ALA A 349 2.33 3.26 -28.98
N LEU A 350 2.76 2.29 -28.16
CA LEU A 350 3.11 2.54 -26.75
C LEU A 350 4.63 2.72 -26.64
N ILE A 351 5.05 3.89 -26.15
CA ILE A 351 6.46 4.22 -25.94
C ILE A 351 6.69 4.41 -24.45
N ARG A 352 7.50 3.54 -23.84
CA ARG A 352 7.97 3.67 -22.46
C ARG A 352 9.48 3.84 -22.45
N PRO A 353 10.02 5.02 -22.12
CA PRO A 353 11.45 5.17 -21.88
C PRO A 353 11.80 4.51 -20.54
N GLN A 354 12.80 3.62 -20.54
CA GLN A 354 13.36 3.06 -19.31
C GLN A 354 14.89 3.06 -19.44
N GLY A 355 15.59 3.76 -18.53
CA GLY A 355 17.06 3.76 -18.45
C GLY A 355 17.78 4.22 -19.73
N GLY A 356 17.32 5.29 -20.37
CA GLY A 356 17.96 5.86 -21.57
C GLY A 356 17.80 5.04 -22.87
N ARG A 357 17.08 3.91 -22.83
CA ARG A 357 16.75 3.12 -24.02
C ARG A 357 15.26 3.18 -24.31
N VAL A 358 14.91 3.54 -25.55
CA VAL A 358 13.54 3.44 -26.07
C VAL A 358 13.30 1.99 -26.46
N ARG A 359 12.57 1.23 -25.64
CA ARG A 359 12.02 -0.05 -26.08
C ARG A 359 10.82 0.24 -26.98
N ARG A 360 10.93 -0.04 -28.29
CA ARG A 360 9.75 -0.16 -29.16
C ARG A 360 8.94 -1.36 -28.67
N LEU A 361 7.79 -1.11 -28.06
CA LEU A 361 6.78 -2.15 -27.89
C LEU A 361 6.09 -2.36 -29.24
N ARG A 362 5.87 -3.63 -29.59
CA ARG A 362 5.22 -4.05 -30.84
C ARG A 362 3.87 -3.36 -31.01
N TRP A 363 3.49 -3.12 -32.27
CA TRP A 363 2.14 -2.71 -32.63
C TRP A 363 1.12 -3.67 -32.02
N LEU A 364 0.25 -3.15 -31.15
CA LEU A 364 -1.00 -3.81 -30.80
C LEU A 364 -2.02 -3.33 -31.84
N GLN A 365 -2.33 -4.19 -32.80
CA GLN A 365 -3.58 -4.08 -33.54
C GLN A 365 -4.65 -4.75 -32.68
N THR A 366 -5.74 -4.04 -32.40
CA THR A 366 -6.97 -4.71 -31.97
C THR A 366 -7.49 -5.51 -33.15
N ALA A 367 -7.04 -6.76 -33.28
CA ALA A 367 -7.63 -7.72 -34.19
C ALA A 367 -8.95 -8.18 -33.58
N VAL A 368 -10.00 -7.36 -33.71
CA VAL A 368 -11.37 -7.85 -33.52
C VAL A 368 -11.73 -8.55 -34.83
N GLY A 369 -11.67 -9.88 -34.80
CA GLY A 369 -12.18 -10.73 -35.86
C GLY A 369 -13.66 -10.42 -36.11
N ARG A 370 -14.02 -10.44 -37.40
CA ARG A 370 -15.41 -10.34 -37.88
C ARG A 370 -16.29 -11.46 -37.34
#